data_AF-A0A3P1YA53-F1
#
_entry.id   AF-A0A3P1YA53-F1
#
_cell.length_a   1.000
_cell.length_b   1.000
_cell.length_c   1.000
_cell.angle_alpha   90.00
_cell.angle_beta   90.00
_cell.angle_gamma   90.00
#
_symmetry.space_group_name_H-M   'P 1'
#
loop_
_entity.id
_entity.type
_entity.pdbx_description
1 polymer ?
#
loop_
_entity_poly.entity_id
_entity_poly.type
_entity_poly.pdbx_seq_one_letter_code
_entity_poly.pdbx_strand_id
1 'polypeptide(L)'
;MARPRKYKTNVPGLSPYFDKRNNKVYWRYRHPITGKNHGLGSIDQKLAETIAAEANSRLARQQMEQMLSLQEKIISDTGGSSTVTIFLNNYRKIQQERYENGEIKLNTLKQKAAPLRVFDERFGTRPLDAITVKDVVSVLEEYKARGHNRMGQIFRKVLLDVFREAQQTGDVPPGFNPAESAKKPQVRISRQRLTFDEWMMIYNAAEKDGYFLQRGMLLALMTGQRLSDICKM
;
A
#
# COMPACT_ATOMS: atom_id res chain seq x y z
N MET A 1 -44.40 -5.10 -14.09
CA MET A 1 -44.76 -5.61 -12.75
C MET A 1 -44.24 -4.64 -11.70
N ALA A 2 -45.11 -4.23 -10.77
CA ALA A 2 -44.76 -3.25 -9.73
C ALA A 2 -43.74 -3.82 -8.74
N ARG A 3 -42.76 -3.00 -8.32
CA ARG A 3 -41.76 -3.36 -7.32
C ARG A 3 -42.44 -3.61 -5.97
N PRO A 4 -42.21 -4.77 -5.31
CA PRO A 4 -42.70 -5.01 -3.96
C PRO A 4 -42.19 -3.94 -2.98
N ARG A 5 -43.09 -3.19 -2.33
CA ARG A 5 -42.73 -2.06 -1.44
C ARG A 5 -41.96 -2.49 -0.17
N LYS A 6 -42.07 -3.77 0.22
CA LYS A 6 -41.46 -4.33 1.44
C LYS A 6 -39.95 -4.60 1.32
N TYR A 7 -39.43 -4.81 0.11
CA TYR A 7 -38.06 -5.26 -0.11
C TYR A 7 -37.19 -4.10 -0.64
N LYS A 8 -36.52 -3.40 0.31
CA LYS A 8 -35.56 -2.33 0.01
C LYS A 8 -34.14 -2.89 0.02
N THR A 9 -33.37 -2.54 -1.00
CA THR A 9 -31.97 -2.95 -1.18
C THR A 9 -31.13 -1.73 -1.55
N ASN A 10 -29.93 -1.61 -0.97
CA ASN A 10 -28.97 -0.53 -1.28
C ASN A 10 -27.92 -0.92 -2.34
N VAL A 11 -27.91 -2.19 -2.77
CA VAL A 11 -26.94 -2.69 -3.75
C VAL A 11 -27.33 -2.25 -5.18
N PRO A 12 -26.44 -1.55 -5.92
CA PRO A 12 -26.70 -1.15 -7.29
C PRO A 12 -27.00 -2.34 -8.20
N GLY A 13 -27.99 -2.20 -9.08
CA GLY A 13 -28.38 -3.22 -10.05
C GLY A 13 -29.28 -4.33 -9.51
N LEU A 14 -29.45 -4.48 -8.18
CA LEU A 14 -30.32 -5.51 -7.60
C LEU A 14 -31.78 -5.02 -7.51
N SER A 15 -32.73 -5.83 -8.00
CA SER A 15 -34.15 -5.54 -7.87
C SER A 15 -35.01 -6.78 -7.59
N PRO A 16 -36.02 -6.67 -6.71
CA PRO A 16 -37.00 -7.72 -6.49
C PRO A 16 -38.17 -7.61 -7.48
N TYR A 17 -38.72 -8.74 -7.89
CA TYR A 17 -40.01 -8.82 -8.56
C TYR A 17 -40.87 -9.93 -7.92
N PHE A 18 -42.18 -9.71 -7.87
CA PHE A 18 -43.12 -10.65 -7.27
C PHE A 18 -43.88 -11.41 -8.35
N ASP A 19 -43.86 -12.73 -8.28
CA ASP A 19 -44.65 -13.59 -9.15
C ASP A 19 -45.99 -13.91 -8.48
N LYS A 20 -47.08 -13.42 -9.09
CA LYS A 20 -48.46 -13.62 -8.61
C LYS A 20 -48.93 -15.07 -8.71
N ARG A 21 -48.33 -15.90 -9.58
CA ARG A 21 -48.76 -17.28 -9.79
C ARG A 21 -48.36 -18.18 -8.62
N ASN A 22 -47.16 -17.96 -8.08
CA ASN A 22 -46.55 -18.80 -7.05
C ASN A 22 -46.42 -18.10 -5.68
N ASN A 23 -46.90 -16.86 -5.56
CA ASN A 23 -46.76 -16.01 -4.37
C ASN A 23 -45.31 -15.91 -3.83
N LYS A 24 -44.31 -15.96 -4.72
CA LYS A 24 -42.89 -15.90 -4.39
C LYS A 24 -42.24 -14.63 -4.91
N VAL A 25 -41.27 -14.13 -4.15
CA VAL A 25 -40.41 -13.01 -4.55
C VAL A 25 -39.15 -13.57 -5.18
N TYR A 26 -38.83 -13.05 -6.36
CA TYR A 26 -37.64 -13.40 -7.11
C TYR A 26 -36.72 -12.19 -7.19
N TRP A 27 -35.42 -12.46 -7.22
CA TRP A 27 -34.39 -11.45 -7.38
C TRP A 27 -33.85 -11.46 -8.80
N ARG A 28 -33.55 -10.26 -9.31
CA ARG A 28 -32.83 -10.08 -10.58
C ARG A 28 -31.73 -9.04 -10.40
N TYR A 29 -30.61 -9.29 -11.04
CA TYR A 29 -29.46 -8.40 -11.11
C TYR A 29 -29.35 -7.82 -12.51
N ARG A 30 -29.28 -6.49 -12.60
CA ARG A 30 -29.06 -5.76 -13.84
C ARG A 30 -27.58 -5.42 -13.97
N HIS A 31 -26.93 -5.96 -15.00
CA HIS A 31 -25.54 -5.68 -15.28
C HIS A 31 -25.33 -4.19 -15.62
N PRO A 32 -24.38 -3.46 -14.99
CA PRO A 32 -24.30 -2.00 -15.10
C PRO A 32 -23.81 -1.53 -16.49
N ILE A 33 -22.94 -2.28 -17.17
CA ILE A 33 -22.46 -1.95 -18.53
C ILE A 33 -23.46 -2.39 -19.60
N THR A 34 -23.75 -3.70 -19.67
CA THR A 34 -24.55 -4.28 -20.76
C THR A 34 -26.05 -4.02 -20.61
N GLY A 35 -26.51 -3.59 -19.43
CA GLY A 35 -27.92 -3.34 -19.13
C GLY A 35 -28.80 -4.60 -19.07
N LYS A 36 -28.25 -5.79 -19.34
CA LYS A 36 -28.98 -7.08 -19.34
C LYS A 36 -29.36 -7.50 -17.92
N ASN A 37 -30.54 -8.11 -17.79
CA ASN A 37 -31.05 -8.64 -16.53
C ASN A 37 -30.73 -10.13 -16.40
N HIS A 38 -30.19 -10.52 -15.26
CA HIS A 38 -29.92 -11.91 -14.87
C HIS A 38 -30.82 -12.28 -13.69
N GLY A 39 -31.57 -13.38 -13.81
CA GLY A 39 -32.40 -13.88 -12.72
C GLY A 39 -31.55 -14.62 -11.68
N LEU A 40 -31.67 -14.26 -10.40
CA LEU A 40 -31.01 -14.94 -9.28
C LEU A 40 -31.92 -15.98 -8.61
N GLY A 41 -33.21 -16.01 -8.97
CA GLY A 41 -34.18 -16.94 -8.41
C GLY A 41 -34.86 -16.43 -7.13
N SER A 42 -35.57 -17.33 -6.45
CA SER A 42 -36.27 -17.09 -5.17
C SER A 42 -35.32 -17.39 -4.02
N ILE A 43 -34.31 -16.54 -3.84
CA ILE A 43 -33.32 -16.64 -2.76
C ILE A 43 -33.57 -15.60 -1.66
N ASP A 44 -32.94 -15.80 -0.50
CA ASP A 44 -32.99 -14.85 0.60
C ASP A 44 -32.41 -13.48 0.20
N GLN A 45 -32.99 -12.41 0.74
CA GLN A 45 -32.57 -11.04 0.44
C GLN A 45 -31.07 -10.83 0.71
N LYS A 46 -30.57 -11.29 1.86
CA LYS A 46 -29.15 -11.14 2.23
C LYS A 46 -28.24 -11.84 1.22
N LEU A 47 -28.63 -13.03 0.76
CA LEU A 47 -27.87 -13.78 -0.23
C LEU A 47 -27.89 -13.10 -1.62
N ALA A 48 -29.02 -12.50 -2.00
CA ALA A 48 -29.12 -11.73 -3.23
C ALA A 48 -28.24 -10.46 -3.19
N GLU A 49 -28.18 -9.78 -2.03
CA GLU A 49 -27.31 -8.62 -1.81
C GLU A 49 -25.83 -8.98 -1.86
N THR A 50 -25.40 -10.08 -1.24
CA THR A 50 -24.00 -10.52 -1.28
C THR A 50 -23.57 -10.89 -2.71
N ILE A 51 -24.39 -11.66 -3.44
CA ILE A 51 -24.11 -12.04 -4.83
C ILE A 51 -23.99 -10.80 -5.72
N ALA A 52 -24.91 -9.84 -5.58
CA ALA A 52 -24.89 -8.61 -6.38
C ALA A 52 -23.70 -7.70 -6.02
N ALA A 53 -23.33 -7.59 -4.74
CA ALA A 53 -22.17 -6.82 -4.30
C ALA A 53 -20.86 -7.44 -4.80
N GLU A 54 -20.75 -8.77 -4.76
CA GLU A 54 -19.61 -9.50 -5.31
C GLU A 54 -19.52 -9.34 -6.84
N ALA A 55 -20.64 -9.45 -7.56
CA ALA A 55 -20.68 -9.24 -9.01
C ALA A 55 -20.23 -7.82 -9.41
N ASN A 56 -20.71 -6.80 -8.70
CA ASN A 56 -20.26 -5.41 -8.90
C ASN A 56 -18.76 -5.26 -8.64
N SER A 57 -18.25 -5.87 -7.57
CA SER A 57 -16.83 -5.81 -7.21
C SER A 57 -15.95 -6.50 -8.26
N ARG A 58 -16.37 -7.67 -8.76
CA ARG A 58 -15.65 -8.40 -9.82
C ARG A 58 -15.64 -7.63 -11.14
N LEU A 59 -16.77 -7.02 -11.51
CA LEU A 59 -16.86 -6.24 -12.74
C LEU A 59 -15.96 -4.99 -12.69
N ALA A 60 -15.95 -4.28 -11.56
CA ALA A 60 -15.06 -3.15 -11.36
C ALA A 60 -13.58 -3.55 -11.47
N ARG A 61 -13.20 -4.71 -10.90
CA ARG A 61 -11.85 -5.27 -11.06
C ARG A 61 -11.51 -5.58 -12.51
N GLN A 62 -12.39 -6.28 -13.22
CA GLN A 62 -12.16 -6.61 -14.64
C GLN A 62 -12.02 -5.36 -15.52
N GLN A 63 -12.85 -4.33 -15.29
CA GLN A 63 -12.73 -3.06 -16.01
C GLN A 63 -11.37 -2.39 -15.74
N MET A 64 -10.93 -2.38 -14.48
CA MET A 64 -9.64 -1.83 -14.11
C MET A 64 -8.48 -2.59 -14.75
N GLU A 65 -8.50 -3.92 -14.73
CA GLU A 65 -7.50 -4.78 -15.38
C GLU A 65 -7.46 -4.56 -16.90
N GLN A 66 -8.62 -4.48 -17.55
CA GLN A 66 -8.70 -4.19 -18.99
C GLN A 66 -8.11 -2.82 -19.31
N MET A 67 -8.44 -1.79 -18.52
CA MET A 67 -7.88 -0.45 -18.70
C MET A 67 -6.36 -0.44 -18.57
N LEU A 68 -5.82 -1.11 -17.56
CA LEU A 68 -4.36 -1.21 -17.34
C LEU A 68 -3.67 -1.94 -18.50
N SER A 69 -4.20 -3.09 -18.95
CA SER A 69 -3.61 -3.83 -20.07
C SER A 69 -3.68 -3.09 -21.41
N LEU A 70 -4.71 -2.28 -21.63
CA LEU A 70 -4.79 -1.39 -22.79
C LEU A 70 -3.75 -0.28 -22.72
N GLN A 71 -3.56 0.32 -21.54
CA GLN A 71 -2.51 1.31 -21.33
C GLN A 71 -1.13 0.72 -21.57
N GLU A 72 -0.86 -0.49 -21.07
CA GLU A 72 0.40 -1.22 -21.31
C GLU A 72 0.70 -1.40 -22.79
N LYS A 73 -0.28 -1.84 -23.58
CA LYS A 73 -0.12 -1.99 -25.05
C LYS A 73 0.13 -0.66 -25.75
N ILE A 74 -0.59 0.39 -25.36
CA ILE A 74 -0.37 1.72 -25.92
C ILE A 74 1.04 2.21 -25.57
N ILE A 75 1.52 1.97 -24.36
CA ILE A 75 2.88 2.34 -23.93
C ILE A 75 3.93 1.59 -24.74
N SER A 76 3.78 0.27 -24.94
CA SER A 76 4.71 -0.51 -25.75
C SER A 76 4.78 -0.04 -27.19
N ASP A 77 3.64 0.39 -27.75
CA ASP A 77 3.54 0.77 -29.16
C ASP A 77 3.94 2.24 -29.40
N THR A 78 3.74 3.13 -28.42
CA THR A 78 3.91 4.59 -28.58
C THR A 78 5.08 5.18 -27.77
N GLY A 79 5.76 4.39 -26.92
CA GLY A 79 6.89 4.85 -26.11
C GLY A 79 6.50 5.81 -24.97
N GLY A 80 5.34 5.59 -24.34
CA GLY A 80 4.82 6.44 -23.27
C GLY A 80 5.30 6.08 -21.85
N SER A 81 5.09 6.98 -20.88
CA SER A 81 5.38 6.71 -19.46
C SER A 81 4.40 5.69 -18.88
N SER A 82 4.91 4.67 -18.18
CA SER A 82 4.04 3.72 -17.48
C SER A 82 3.33 4.34 -16.28
N THR A 83 2.18 3.74 -15.91
CA THR A 83 1.50 4.11 -14.67
C THR A 83 2.32 3.70 -13.46
N VAL A 84 2.19 4.46 -12.37
CA VAL A 84 2.93 4.22 -11.13
C VAL A 84 2.79 2.77 -10.67
N THR A 85 1.59 2.20 -10.66
CA THR A 85 1.40 0.82 -10.19
C THR A 85 2.19 -0.19 -11.03
N ILE A 86 2.18 -0.05 -12.35
CA ILE A 86 2.90 -0.94 -13.26
C ILE A 86 4.40 -0.85 -13.01
N PHE A 87 4.92 0.38 -13.00
CA PHE A 87 6.34 0.60 -12.74
C PHE A 87 6.77 0.08 -11.37
N LEU A 88 5.96 0.31 -10.33
CA LEU A 88 6.26 -0.17 -8.98
C LEU A 88 6.35 -1.70 -8.90
N ASN A 89 5.58 -2.43 -9.70
CA ASN A 89 5.69 -3.88 -9.78
C ASN A 89 7.04 -4.30 -10.40
N ASN A 90 7.49 -3.61 -11.44
CA ASN A 90 8.82 -3.85 -12.03
C ASN A 90 9.94 -3.44 -11.08
N TYR A 91 9.83 -2.27 -10.43
CA TYR A 91 10.77 -1.82 -9.40
C TYR A 91 10.89 -2.83 -8.25
N ARG A 92 9.78 -3.42 -7.78
CA ARG A 92 9.81 -4.47 -6.75
C ARG A 92 10.62 -5.69 -7.19
N LYS A 93 10.51 -6.12 -8.46
CA LYS A 93 11.32 -7.21 -9.02
C LYS A 93 12.80 -6.84 -9.07
N ILE A 94 13.14 -5.64 -9.56
CA ILE A 94 14.52 -5.13 -9.57
C ILE A 94 15.12 -5.14 -8.16
N GLN A 95 14.39 -4.65 -7.16
CA GLN A 95 14.88 -4.65 -5.78
C GLN A 95 15.03 -6.07 -5.19
N GLN A 96 14.20 -7.01 -5.62
CA GLN A 96 14.30 -8.42 -5.23
C GLN A 96 15.55 -9.07 -5.84
N GLU A 97 15.81 -8.84 -7.13
CA GLU A 97 17.03 -9.30 -7.82
C GLU A 97 18.29 -8.72 -7.15
N ARG A 98 18.29 -7.43 -6.80
CA ARG A 98 19.40 -6.79 -6.07
C ARG A 98 19.62 -7.40 -4.67
N TYR A 99 18.56 -7.91 -4.04
CA TYR A 99 18.68 -8.63 -2.77
C TYR A 99 19.30 -10.01 -2.99
N GLU A 100 18.84 -10.74 -4.01
CA GLU A 100 19.36 -12.07 -4.36
C GLU A 100 20.84 -12.03 -4.77
N ASN A 101 21.24 -10.98 -5.49
CA ASN A 101 22.62 -10.71 -5.86
C ASN A 101 23.48 -10.19 -4.69
N GLY A 102 22.90 -9.97 -3.51
CA GLY A 102 23.62 -9.51 -2.32
C GLY A 102 23.98 -8.02 -2.30
N GLU A 103 23.49 -7.21 -3.24
CA GLU A 103 23.74 -5.77 -3.27
C GLU A 103 23.04 -5.03 -2.11
N ILE A 104 21.87 -5.54 -1.69
CA ILE A 104 21.11 -4.98 -0.57
C ILE A 104 20.82 -6.03 0.49
N LYS A 105 20.73 -5.58 1.75
CA LYS A 105 20.33 -6.44 2.88
C LYS A 105 18.81 -6.55 2.97
N LEU A 106 18.30 -7.65 3.55
CA LEU A 106 16.86 -7.89 3.75
C LEU A 106 16.14 -6.74 4.46
N ASN A 107 16.77 -6.12 5.46
CA ASN A 107 16.19 -4.98 6.17
C ASN A 107 16.03 -3.75 5.26
N THR A 108 16.94 -3.53 4.32
CA THR A 108 16.84 -2.45 3.34
C THR A 108 15.66 -2.67 2.39
N LEU A 109 15.46 -3.92 1.94
CA LEU A 109 14.31 -4.29 1.11
C LEU A 109 12.98 -4.07 1.86
N LYS A 110 12.90 -4.55 3.11
CA LYS A 110 11.71 -4.39 3.96
C LYS A 110 11.36 -2.92 4.22
N GLN A 111 12.36 -2.05 4.41
CA GLN A 111 12.13 -0.61 4.63
C GLN A 111 11.48 0.10 3.43
N LYS A 112 11.62 -0.43 2.21
CA LYS A 112 11.01 0.14 1.00
C LYS A 112 9.51 -0.13 0.89
N ALA A 113 9.01 -1.23 1.47
CA ALA A 113 7.64 -1.68 1.28
C ALA A 113 6.57 -0.63 1.69
N ALA A 114 6.72 -0.01 2.86
CA ALA A 114 5.74 0.95 3.36
C ALA A 114 5.68 2.24 2.50
N PRO A 115 6.80 2.90 2.16
CA PRO A 115 6.81 4.00 1.20
C PRO A 115 6.20 3.67 -0.16
N LEU A 116 6.53 2.51 -0.73
CA LEU A 116 6.00 2.09 -2.03
C LEU A 116 4.48 1.91 -1.97
N ARG A 117 3.96 1.31 -0.90
CA ARG A 117 2.52 1.15 -0.70
C ARG A 117 1.80 2.50 -0.66
N VAL A 118 2.32 3.47 0.10
CA VAL A 118 1.74 4.81 0.17
C VAL A 118 1.77 5.51 -1.19
N PHE A 119 2.83 5.33 -1.97
CA PHE A 119 2.93 5.90 -3.30
C PHE A 119 1.90 5.28 -4.27
N ASP A 120 1.77 3.95 -4.23
CA ASP A 120 0.81 3.17 -5.04
C ASP A 120 -0.65 3.54 -4.72
N GLU A 121 -1.01 3.59 -3.43
CA GLU A 121 -2.37 3.95 -2.97
C GLU A 121 -2.80 5.35 -3.41
N ARG A 122 -1.84 6.26 -3.57
CA ARG A 122 -2.09 7.69 -3.84
C ARG A 122 -2.04 8.04 -5.32
N PHE A 123 -1.13 7.41 -6.05
CA PHE A 123 -0.78 7.81 -7.42
C PHE A 123 -0.78 6.65 -8.41
N GLY A 124 -1.20 5.44 -8.01
CA GLY A 124 -1.09 4.22 -8.81
C GLY A 124 -1.62 4.31 -10.24
N THR A 125 -2.74 5.02 -10.44
CA THR A 125 -3.39 5.18 -11.76
C THR A 125 -2.81 6.30 -12.62
N ARG A 126 -1.93 7.15 -12.07
CA ARG A 126 -1.31 8.26 -12.81
C ARG A 126 -0.04 7.77 -13.51
N PRO A 127 0.30 8.32 -14.68
CA PRO A 127 1.59 8.06 -15.31
C PRO A 127 2.71 8.72 -14.49
N LEU A 128 3.91 8.12 -14.53
CA LEU A 128 5.05 8.54 -13.72
C LEU A 128 5.55 9.95 -14.06
N ASP A 129 5.54 10.31 -15.35
CA ASP A 129 5.91 11.63 -15.86
C ASP A 129 4.93 12.76 -15.43
N ALA A 130 3.69 12.42 -15.08
CA ALA A 130 2.71 13.39 -14.58
C ALA A 130 2.82 13.63 -13.07
N ILE A 131 3.73 12.96 -12.36
CA ILE A 131 3.91 13.16 -10.92
C ILE A 131 4.69 14.45 -10.68
N THR A 132 4.09 15.38 -9.94
CA THR A 132 4.69 16.70 -9.70
C THR A 132 5.41 16.77 -8.35
N VAL A 133 6.25 17.79 -8.18
CA VAL A 133 6.87 18.09 -6.87
C VAL A 133 5.81 18.35 -5.80
N LYS A 134 4.69 18.99 -6.18
CA LYS A 134 3.55 19.26 -5.29
C LYS A 134 2.93 17.96 -4.75
N ASP A 135 2.81 16.95 -5.60
CA ASP A 135 2.31 15.63 -5.20
C ASP A 135 3.21 15.01 -4.12
N VAL A 136 4.53 15.03 -4.30
CA VAL A 136 5.49 14.52 -3.31
C VAL A 136 5.44 15.33 -2.01
N VAL A 137 5.42 16.66 -2.11
CA VAL A 137 5.35 17.56 -0.95
C VAL A 137 4.07 17.34 -0.15
N SER A 138 2.94 17.04 -0.80
CA SER A 138 1.67 16.76 -0.11
C SER A 138 1.80 15.59 0.87
N VAL A 139 2.48 14.51 0.46
CA VAL A 139 2.71 13.33 1.30
C VAL A 139 3.69 13.66 2.43
N LEU A 140 4.72 14.45 2.16
CA LEU A 140 5.70 14.86 3.16
C LEU A 140 5.08 15.74 4.25
N GLU A 141 4.20 16.67 3.88
CA GLU A 141 3.48 17.52 4.83
C GLU A 141 2.49 16.70 5.69
N GLU A 142 1.87 15.65 5.16
CA GLU A 142 1.07 14.73 5.97
C GLU A 142 1.91 13.98 7.02
N TYR A 143 3.08 13.47 6.63
CA TYR A 143 3.99 12.85 7.60
C TYR A 143 4.42 13.85 8.68
N LYS A 144 4.65 15.10 8.31
CA LYS A 144 5.01 16.18 9.22
C LYS A 144 3.86 16.56 10.16
N ALA A 145 2.63 16.64 9.66
CA ALA A 145 1.43 16.88 10.46
C ALA A 145 1.20 15.79 11.52
N ARG A 146 1.57 14.54 11.21
CA ARG A 146 1.51 13.41 12.16
C ARG A 146 2.74 13.31 13.07
N GLY A 147 3.72 14.20 12.95
CA GLY A 147 4.98 14.14 13.70
C GLY A 147 5.97 13.05 13.23
N HIS A 148 5.69 12.37 12.12
CA HIS A 148 6.47 11.26 11.59
C HIS A 148 7.54 11.71 10.58
N ASN A 149 8.31 12.75 10.92
CA ASN A 149 9.32 13.35 10.04
C ASN A 149 10.38 12.34 9.54
N ARG A 150 10.75 11.35 10.37
CA ARG A 150 11.69 10.29 9.98
C ARG A 150 11.13 9.39 8.88
N MET A 151 9.84 9.07 8.93
CA MET A 151 9.17 8.33 7.85
C MET A 151 9.08 9.16 6.58
N GLY A 152 8.86 10.48 6.69
CA GLY A 152 8.95 11.39 5.55
C GLY A 152 10.33 11.38 4.87
N GLN A 153 11.42 11.34 5.65
CA GLN A 153 12.77 11.19 5.09
C GLN A 153 12.96 9.87 4.33
N ILE A 154 12.46 8.76 4.89
CA ILE A 154 12.53 7.43 4.26
C ILE A 154 11.69 7.43 2.99
N PHE A 155 10.48 7.98 3.02
CA PHE A 155 9.60 8.10 1.86
C PHE A 155 10.28 8.85 0.71
N ARG A 156 10.84 10.04 0.98
CA ARG A 156 11.60 10.81 -0.02
C ARG A 156 12.79 10.01 -0.57
N LYS A 157 13.53 9.30 0.30
CA LYS A 157 14.68 8.49 -0.11
C LYS A 157 14.27 7.35 -1.05
N VAL A 158 13.15 6.69 -0.79
CA VAL A 158 12.65 5.62 -1.66
C VAL A 158 12.18 6.18 -2.99
N LEU A 159 11.42 7.28 -3.00
CA LEU A 159 11.00 7.91 -4.25
C LEU A 159 12.17 8.38 -5.11
N LEU A 160 13.23 8.93 -4.51
CA LEU A 160 14.44 9.29 -5.24
C LEU A 160 15.01 8.09 -6.03
N ASP A 161 15.01 6.91 -5.41
CA ASP A 161 15.48 5.67 -6.01
C ASP A 161 14.52 5.18 -7.09
N VAL A 162 13.21 5.20 -6.84
CA VAL A 162 12.16 4.85 -7.82
C VAL A 162 12.31 5.68 -9.10
N PHE A 163 12.43 7.00 -8.97
CA PHE A 163 12.58 7.88 -10.14
C PHE A 163 13.94 7.75 -10.84
N ARG A 164 15.00 7.33 -10.12
CA ARG A 164 16.29 7.01 -10.76
C ARG A 164 16.21 5.75 -11.60
N GLU A 165 15.58 4.70 -11.08
CA GLU A 165 15.34 3.48 -11.86
C GLU A 165 14.43 3.79 -13.06
N ALA A 166 13.41 4.64 -12.89
CA ALA A 166 12.50 5.04 -13.97
C ALA A 166 13.20 5.82 -15.10
N GLN A 167 14.24 6.60 -14.76
CA GLN A 167 15.08 7.26 -15.76
C GLN A 167 15.92 6.26 -16.55
N GLN A 168 16.38 5.18 -15.92
CA GLN A 168 17.17 4.14 -16.58
C GLN A 168 16.34 3.27 -17.53
N THR A 169 15.08 2.99 -17.17
CA THR A 169 14.15 2.24 -18.02
C THR A 169 13.51 3.07 -19.12
N GLY A 170 13.68 4.40 -19.10
CA GLY A 170 13.09 5.32 -20.08
C GLY A 170 11.61 5.66 -19.82
N ASP A 171 11.05 5.24 -18.67
CA ASP A 171 9.67 5.60 -18.26
C ASP A 171 9.52 7.10 -17.99
N VAL A 172 10.63 7.78 -17.72
CA VAL A 172 10.70 9.16 -17.30
C VAL A 172 11.92 9.83 -17.96
N PRO A 173 11.83 11.10 -18.41
CA PRO A 173 12.95 11.80 -19.01
C PRO A 173 14.17 11.91 -18.08
N PRO A 174 15.40 11.88 -18.62
CA PRO A 174 16.61 12.12 -17.83
C PRO A 174 16.51 13.43 -17.03
N GLY A 175 16.86 13.38 -15.75
CA GLY A 175 16.80 14.55 -14.86
C GLY A 175 15.40 14.86 -14.28
N PHE A 176 14.34 14.15 -14.69
CA PHE A 176 13.04 14.29 -14.05
C PHE A 176 12.97 13.48 -12.76
N ASN A 177 13.08 14.17 -11.61
CA ASN A 177 12.91 13.57 -10.29
C ASN A 177 12.16 14.53 -9.34
N PRO A 178 10.84 14.37 -9.18
CA PRO A 178 10.05 15.22 -8.30
C PRO A 178 10.50 15.17 -6.83
N ALA A 179 11.01 14.02 -6.38
CA ALA A 179 11.48 13.85 -5.00
C ALA A 179 12.82 14.54 -4.72
N GLU A 180 13.62 14.78 -5.75
CA GLU A 180 14.88 15.53 -5.65
C GLU A 180 14.61 17.01 -5.36
N SER A 181 13.66 17.59 -6.08
CA SER A 181 13.22 18.98 -5.88
C SER A 181 12.50 19.21 -4.54
N ALA A 182 11.87 18.18 -3.97
CA ALA A 182 11.20 18.29 -2.69
C ALA A 182 12.20 18.49 -1.53
N LYS A 183 11.89 19.41 -0.61
CA LYS A 183 12.75 19.69 0.57
C LYS A 183 12.81 18.47 1.50
N LYS A 184 14.03 18.10 1.92
CA LYS A 184 14.25 17.03 2.90
C LYS A 184 13.63 17.40 4.26
N PRO A 185 12.75 16.56 4.85
CA PRO A 185 12.21 16.80 6.18
C PRO A 185 13.32 16.85 7.23
N GLN A 186 13.25 17.81 8.15
CA GLN A 186 14.19 17.93 9.27
C GLN A 186 13.73 17.08 10.45
N VAL A 187 14.66 16.31 11.04
CA VAL A 187 14.39 15.42 12.17
C VAL A 187 15.34 15.78 13.29
N ARG A 188 14.79 16.17 14.44
CA ARG A 188 15.53 16.28 15.70
C ARG A 188 15.44 14.93 16.43
N ILE A 189 16.55 14.47 16.99
CA ILE A 189 16.60 13.22 17.75
C ILE A 189 15.94 13.49 19.11
N SER A 190 14.84 12.81 19.41
CA SER A 190 14.10 12.93 20.68
C SER A 190 14.53 11.92 21.73
N ARG A 191 15.26 10.86 21.35
CA ARG A 191 15.68 9.80 22.28
C ARG A 191 16.72 10.35 23.25
N GLN A 192 16.38 10.31 24.55
CA GLN A 192 17.27 10.72 25.63
C GLN A 192 18.41 9.71 25.84
N ARG A 193 19.52 10.21 26.40
CA ARG A 193 20.62 9.37 26.87
C ARG A 193 20.26 8.82 28.26
N LEU A 194 20.73 7.61 28.54
CA LEU A 194 20.52 6.94 29.82
C LEU A 194 21.71 7.24 30.72
N THR A 195 21.47 7.74 31.94
CA THR A 195 22.51 7.93 32.94
C THR A 195 22.81 6.62 33.67
N PHE A 196 23.93 6.57 34.41
CA PHE A 196 24.29 5.38 35.16
C PHE A 196 23.28 5.07 36.29
N ASP A 197 22.81 6.10 36.99
CA ASP A 197 21.82 5.94 38.06
C ASP A 197 20.50 5.39 37.50
N GLU A 198 20.02 5.93 36.38
CA GLU A 198 18.84 5.43 35.67
C GLU A 198 19.04 3.97 35.22
N TRP A 199 20.23 3.64 34.69
CA TRP A 199 20.56 2.27 34.29
C TRP A 199 20.54 1.31 35.48
N MET A 200 21.08 1.72 36.64
CA MET A 200 21.11 0.90 37.86
C MET A 200 19.71 0.61 38.39
N MET A 201 18.81 1.61 38.36
CA MET A 201 17.40 1.41 38.70
C MET A 201 16.73 0.38 37.78
N ILE A 202 16.96 0.48 36.47
CA ILE A 202 16.42 -0.47 35.48
C ILE A 202 17.02 -1.87 35.70
N TYR A 203 18.32 -1.97 35.98
CA TYR A 203 19.02 -3.23 36.24
C TYR A 203 18.44 -3.95 37.46
N ASN A 204 18.18 -3.24 38.55
CA ASN A 204 17.56 -3.81 39.76
C ASN A 204 16.11 -4.23 39.50
N ALA A 205 15.35 -3.45 38.73
CA ALA A 205 13.97 -3.81 38.37
C ALA A 205 13.91 -5.07 37.47
N ALA A 206 14.90 -5.23 36.58
CA ALA A 206 15.02 -6.35 35.64
C ALA A 206 15.26 -7.71 36.31
N GLU A 207 15.57 -7.77 37.61
CA GLU A 207 15.71 -9.03 38.36
C GLU A 207 14.43 -9.89 38.27
N LYS A 208 13.27 -9.23 38.20
CA LYS A 208 11.96 -9.88 38.15
C LYS A 208 11.65 -10.52 36.79
N ASP A 209 12.30 -10.06 35.72
CA ASP A 209 11.96 -10.39 34.33
C ASP A 209 12.84 -11.50 33.72
N GLY A 210 13.46 -12.31 34.58
CA GLY A 210 14.20 -13.51 34.22
C GLY A 210 15.73 -13.34 34.19
N TYR A 211 16.44 -14.45 34.41
CA TYR A 211 17.89 -14.44 34.66
C TYR A 211 18.74 -13.89 33.50
N PHE A 212 18.22 -13.91 32.28
CA PHE A 212 18.96 -13.56 31.07
C PHE A 212 19.02 -12.04 30.83
N LEU A 213 18.04 -11.27 31.32
CA LEU A 213 17.93 -9.85 31.01
C LEU A 213 19.06 -9.05 31.68
N GLN A 214 19.27 -9.26 32.99
CA GLN A 214 20.37 -8.63 33.72
C GLN A 214 21.75 -9.01 33.15
N ARG A 215 21.94 -10.29 32.79
CA ARG A 215 23.20 -10.76 32.16
C ARG A 215 23.42 -10.11 30.80
N GLY A 216 22.36 -10.00 29.99
CA GLY A 216 22.40 -9.30 28.72
C GLY A 216 22.71 -7.80 28.86
N MET A 217 22.14 -7.14 29.87
CA MET A 217 22.43 -5.74 30.19
C MET A 217 23.90 -5.53 30.57
N LEU A 218 24.46 -6.40 31.44
CA LEU A 218 25.87 -6.34 31.82
C LEU A 218 26.79 -6.61 30.61
N LEU A 219 26.47 -7.62 29.80
CA LEU A 219 27.23 -7.94 28.60
C LEU A 219 27.21 -6.77 27.60
N ALA A 220 26.05 -6.12 27.42
CA ALA A 220 25.92 -4.94 26.58
C ALA A 220 26.77 -3.76 27.08
N LEU A 221 26.78 -3.53 28.40
CA LEU A 221 27.55 -2.44 29.01
C LEU A 221 29.06 -2.69 28.91
N MET A 222 29.51 -3.92 29.14
CA MET A 222 30.94 -4.28 29.11
C MET A 222 31.51 -4.33 27.69
N THR A 223 30.74 -4.82 26.72
CA THR A 223 31.24 -5.03 25.34
C THR A 223 30.94 -3.87 24.39
N GLY A 224 29.96 -3.02 24.72
CA GLY A 224 29.51 -1.94 23.84
C GLY A 224 28.90 -2.42 22.50
N GLN A 225 28.57 -3.70 22.39
CA GLN A 225 28.07 -4.31 21.15
C GLN A 225 26.60 -3.97 20.91
N ARG A 226 26.16 -4.09 19.65
CA ARG A 226 24.74 -3.91 19.32
C ARG A 226 23.94 -5.07 19.87
N LEU A 227 22.70 -4.80 20.26
CA LEU A 227 21.77 -5.83 20.75
C LEU A 227 21.67 -7.04 19.81
N SER A 228 21.60 -6.80 18.50
CA SER A 228 21.51 -7.87 17.51
C SER A 228 22.73 -8.79 17.44
N ASP A 229 23.90 -8.26 17.82
CA ASP A 229 25.16 -9.00 17.78
C ASP A 229 25.35 -9.77 19.08
N ILE A 230 24.93 -9.18 20.21
CA ILE A 230 24.85 -9.86 21.53
C ILE A 230 23.94 -11.09 21.47
N CYS A 231 22.79 -10.99 20.81
CA CYS A 231 21.87 -12.14 20.67
C CYS A 231 22.40 -13.28 19.78
N LYS A 232 23.56 -13.11 19.12
CA LYS A 232 24.18 -14.11 18.23
C LYS A 232 25.48 -14.70 18.80
N MET A 233 25.92 -14.24 19.97
CA MET A 233 27.03 -14.83 20.73
C MET A 233 26.58 -16.10 21.44
#